data_AF-A0A844IH10-F1
#
_entry.id   AF-A0A844IH10-F1
#
_cell.length_a   1.000
_cell.length_b   1.000
_cell.length_c   1.000
_cell.angle_alpha   90.00
_cell.angle_beta   90.00
_cell.angle_gamma   90.00
#
_symmetry.space_group_name_H-M   'P 1'
#
loop_
_entity.id
_entity.type
_entity.pdbx_description
1 polymer ?
#
loop_
_entity_poly.entity_id
_entity_poly.type
_entity_poly.pdbx_seq_one_letter_code
_entity_poly.pdbx_strand_id
1 'polypeptide(L)'
;LSAFSINSKGGILTQFNRLIASTSGVQGVYNSSGSTHKIVANIKGVRAGDRSKVDGQFQIIQPNGTGFIVLEPKTNKLYKAATDPDSQIVIEQITADVSTPAITTIESVFVEDQVIGEAINKFNRTNTNVFVSGDLSVEDFDTSILPRDPYQFKFIDASSTNIKLEAAPLKVVMKFLGDEFATGNLQIKSITSSQ
;
A
#
# COMPACT_ATOMS: atom_id res chain seq x y z
N LEU A 1 24.17 -35.75 -19.79
CA LEU A 1 24.77 -34.86 -18.76
C LEU A 1 25.50 -33.75 -19.51
N SER A 2 24.82 -32.63 -19.78
CA SER A 2 25.45 -31.50 -20.47
C SER A 2 25.91 -30.50 -19.43
N ALA A 3 27.21 -30.46 -19.17
CA ALA A 3 27.82 -29.44 -18.35
C ALA A 3 27.95 -28.16 -19.18
N PHE A 4 27.11 -27.17 -18.88
CA PHE A 4 27.26 -25.81 -19.40
C PHE A 4 28.29 -25.07 -18.56
N SER A 5 29.47 -24.84 -19.13
CA SER A 5 30.50 -23.96 -18.57
C SER A 5 30.27 -22.53 -19.06
N ILE A 6 29.81 -21.65 -18.17
CA ILE A 6 29.63 -20.22 -18.46
C ILE A 6 30.81 -19.45 -17.88
N ASN A 7 31.75 -19.07 -18.74
CA ASN A 7 32.72 -18.02 -18.46
C ASN A 7 32.08 -16.66 -18.81
N SER A 8 31.41 -16.03 -17.84
CA SER A 8 30.86 -14.67 -17.98
C SER A 8 31.14 -13.85 -16.72
N LYS A 9 32.33 -13.26 -16.66
CA LYS A 9 32.76 -12.38 -15.55
C LYS A 9 32.27 -10.95 -15.82
N GLY A 10 31.21 -10.51 -15.14
CA GLY A 10 30.91 -9.08 -14.92
C GLY A 10 29.50 -8.60 -15.27
N GLY A 11 29.06 -8.76 -16.53
CA GLY A 11 27.83 -8.12 -17.04
C GLY A 11 26.51 -8.80 -16.64
N ILE A 12 26.49 -10.13 -16.58
CA ILE A 12 25.27 -10.89 -16.23
C ILE A 12 24.94 -10.76 -14.74
N LEU A 13 25.96 -10.76 -13.87
CA LEU A 13 25.79 -10.63 -12.42
C LEU A 13 25.27 -9.24 -12.01
N THR A 14 25.69 -8.18 -12.71
CA THR A 14 25.25 -6.80 -12.42
C THR A 14 23.81 -6.56 -12.85
N GLN A 15 23.35 -7.12 -13.97
CA GLN A 15 21.93 -7.05 -14.36
C GLN A 15 21.04 -7.85 -13.41
N PHE A 16 21.47 -9.03 -12.97
CA PHE A 16 20.73 -9.84 -12.01
C PHE A 16 20.60 -9.15 -10.63
N ASN A 17 21.69 -8.58 -10.11
CA ASN A 17 21.66 -7.81 -8.86
C ASN A 17 20.79 -6.55 -8.95
N ARG A 18 20.73 -5.89 -10.12
CA ARG A 18 19.81 -4.76 -10.36
C ARG A 18 18.35 -5.19 -10.37
N LEU A 19 18.02 -6.33 -10.97
CA LEU A 19 16.65 -6.85 -10.95
C LEU A 19 16.20 -7.14 -9.51
N ILE A 20 17.07 -7.72 -8.68
CA ILE A 20 16.81 -7.95 -7.24
C ILE A 20 16.64 -6.63 -6.47
N ALA A 21 17.38 -5.59 -6.84
CA ALA A 21 17.34 -4.27 -6.23
C ALA A 21 16.41 -3.25 -6.95
N SER A 22 15.39 -3.75 -7.64
CA SER A 22 14.43 -2.96 -8.43
C SER A 22 12.98 -3.20 -8.01
N THR A 23 12.10 -2.30 -8.43
CA THR A 23 10.64 -2.43 -8.24
C THR A 23 10.10 -3.72 -8.86
N SER A 24 10.63 -4.15 -10.01
CA SER A 24 10.24 -5.41 -10.66
C SER A 24 10.59 -6.65 -9.84
N GLY A 25 11.77 -6.69 -9.22
CA GLY A 25 12.17 -7.79 -8.33
C GLY A 25 11.28 -7.87 -7.10
N VAL A 26 11.03 -6.72 -6.48
CA VAL A 26 10.11 -6.61 -5.34
C VAL A 26 8.68 -7.00 -5.71
N GLN A 27 8.19 -6.63 -6.90
CA GLN A 27 6.90 -7.06 -7.40
C GLN A 27 6.83 -8.58 -7.53
N GLY A 28 7.90 -9.23 -8.01
CA GLY A 28 8.01 -10.68 -8.08
C GLY A 28 7.84 -11.34 -6.71
N VAL A 29 8.56 -10.85 -5.70
CA VAL A 29 8.47 -11.34 -4.31
C VAL A 29 7.08 -11.11 -3.73
N TYR A 30 6.48 -9.93 -3.98
CA TYR A 30 5.14 -9.62 -3.53
C TYR A 30 4.10 -10.57 -4.14
N ASN A 31 4.20 -10.86 -5.44
CA ASN A 31 3.29 -11.76 -6.13
C ASN A 31 3.43 -13.22 -5.66
N SER A 32 4.66 -13.67 -5.36
CA SER A 32 4.90 -15.05 -4.92
C SER A 32 4.51 -15.31 -3.48
N SER A 33 4.64 -14.30 -2.61
CA SER A 33 4.61 -14.51 -1.15
C SER A 33 3.67 -13.57 -0.40
N GLY A 34 3.17 -12.50 -1.01
CA GLY A 34 2.35 -11.48 -0.33
C GLY A 34 0.97 -11.96 0.15
N SER A 35 0.49 -13.11 -0.32
CA SER A 35 -0.74 -13.74 0.18
C SER A 35 -0.55 -14.49 1.50
N THR A 36 0.68 -14.96 1.78
CA THR A 36 1.00 -15.85 2.91
C THR A 36 2.03 -15.29 3.88
N HIS A 37 2.70 -14.19 3.53
CA HIS A 37 3.73 -13.55 4.33
C HIS A 37 3.65 -12.04 4.24
N LYS A 38 4.13 -11.39 5.29
CA LYS A 38 4.43 -9.96 5.27
C LYS A 38 5.64 -9.71 4.39
N ILE A 39 5.52 -8.77 3.45
CA ILE A 39 6.62 -8.36 2.59
C ILE A 39 7.18 -7.03 3.10
N VAL A 40 8.46 -7.01 3.42
CA VAL A 40 9.18 -5.82 3.90
C VAL A 40 10.08 -5.32 2.78
N ALA A 41 9.84 -4.10 2.33
CA ALA A 41 10.71 -3.39 1.41
C ALA A 41 11.81 -2.65 2.17
N ASN A 42 13.07 -2.88 1.80
CA ASN A 42 14.18 -2.00 2.17
C ASN A 42 14.32 -0.95 1.07
N ILE A 43 14.00 0.30 1.39
CA ILE A 43 13.97 1.39 0.42
C ILE A 43 15.12 2.34 0.72
N LYS A 44 15.92 2.62 -0.31
CA LYS A 44 16.84 3.75 -0.37
C LYS A 44 16.34 4.75 -1.40
N GLY A 45 16.31 6.02 -1.02
CA GLY A 45 15.84 7.09 -1.89
C GLY A 45 15.75 8.42 -1.17
N VAL A 46 14.83 9.26 -1.61
CA VAL A 46 14.62 10.60 -1.05
C VAL A 46 13.15 10.93 -0.90
N ARG A 47 12.82 11.74 0.12
CA ARG A 47 11.48 12.34 0.25
C ARG A 47 11.27 13.37 -0.85
N ALA A 48 10.11 13.34 -1.50
CA ALA A 48 9.83 14.28 -2.60
C ALA A 48 9.75 15.74 -2.12
N GLY A 49 9.21 15.99 -0.93
CA GLY A 49 8.95 17.33 -0.42
C GLY A 49 10.19 18.12 0.02
N ASP A 50 11.22 17.46 0.57
CA ASP A 50 12.41 18.14 1.13
C ASP A 50 13.75 17.53 0.69
N ARG A 51 13.72 16.49 -0.15
CA ARG A 51 14.90 15.72 -0.61
C ARG A 51 15.72 15.10 0.52
N SER A 52 15.18 14.99 1.73
CA SER A 52 15.82 14.27 2.82
C SER A 52 15.98 12.79 2.46
N LYS A 53 17.09 12.19 2.89
CA LYS A 53 17.41 10.80 2.59
C LYS A 53 16.44 9.86 3.29
N VAL A 54 16.00 8.85 2.55
CA VAL A 54 15.26 7.70 3.07
C VAL A 54 16.17 6.48 2.94
N ASP A 55 16.49 5.85 4.07
CA ASP A 55 17.12 4.54 4.14
C ASP A 55 16.41 3.77 5.25
N GLY A 56 15.46 2.91 4.89
CA GLY A 56 14.55 2.33 5.87
C GLY A 56 13.72 1.15 5.37
N GLN A 57 13.05 0.51 6.34
CA GLN A 57 12.21 -0.64 6.13
C GLN A 57 10.73 -0.26 6.17
N PHE A 58 9.98 -0.73 5.18
CA PHE A 58 8.56 -0.45 5.03
C PHE A 58 7.80 -1.72 4.72
N GLN A 59 6.60 -1.87 5.26
CA GLN A 59 5.73 -2.97 4.86
C GLN A 59 5.06 -2.63 3.52
N ILE A 60 5.12 -3.52 2.54
CA ILE A 60 4.38 -3.34 1.29
C ILE A 60 2.91 -3.65 1.55
N ILE A 61 2.04 -2.67 1.28
CA ILE A 61 0.59 -2.84 1.38
C ILE A 61 0.05 -3.31 0.05
N GLN A 62 0.34 -2.61 -1.05
CA GLN A 62 -0.07 -3.03 -2.39
C GLN A 62 0.82 -2.40 -3.47
N PRO A 63 0.90 -3.01 -4.67
CA PRO A 63 1.43 -2.35 -5.86
C PRO A 63 0.62 -1.10 -6.20
N ASN A 64 1.27 -0.05 -6.70
CA ASN A 64 0.63 1.16 -7.21
C ASN A 64 1.50 1.77 -8.32
N GLY A 65 1.00 1.78 -9.55
CA GLY A 65 1.72 2.32 -10.71
C GLY A 65 3.10 1.69 -10.90
N THR A 66 4.15 2.52 -10.90
CA THR A 66 5.54 2.07 -11.03
C THR A 66 6.19 1.60 -9.73
N GLY A 67 5.45 1.62 -8.62
CA GLY A 67 5.96 1.29 -7.30
C GLY A 67 4.90 0.70 -6.37
N PHE A 68 4.88 1.14 -5.12
CA PHE A 68 4.13 0.52 -4.04
C PHE A 68 3.55 1.55 -3.08
N ILE A 69 2.38 1.24 -2.52
CA ILE A 69 1.93 1.86 -1.27
C ILE A 69 2.59 1.09 -0.13
N VAL A 70 3.31 1.83 0.71
CA VAL A 70 4.10 1.26 1.80
C VAL A 70 3.73 1.87 3.14
N LEU A 71 3.73 1.06 4.18
CA LEU A 71 3.46 1.44 5.57
C LEU A 71 4.77 1.50 6.35
N GLU A 72 5.05 2.65 6.96
CA GLU A 72 6.19 2.82 7.86
C GLU A 72 5.87 2.28 9.25
N PRO A 73 6.56 1.23 9.75
CA PRO A 73 6.16 0.55 10.98
C PRO A 73 6.21 1.43 12.24
N LYS A 74 7.11 2.42 12.28
CA LYS A 74 7.30 3.28 13.45
C LYS A 74 6.20 4.33 13.63
N THR A 75 5.69 4.85 12.52
CA THR A 75 4.75 5.98 12.51
C THR A 75 3.34 5.57 12.09
N ASN A 76 3.19 4.36 11.52
CA ASN A 76 1.99 3.89 10.83
C ASN A 76 1.51 4.82 9.72
N LYS A 77 2.42 5.62 9.14
CA LYS A 77 2.13 6.48 8.00
C LYS A 77 2.26 5.69 6.69
N LEU A 78 1.36 6.00 5.76
CA LEU A 78 1.39 5.48 4.40
C LEU A 78 2.11 6.44 3.46
N TYR A 79 2.91 5.88 2.57
CA TYR A 79 3.60 6.61 1.52
C TYR A 79 3.44 5.88 0.19
N LYS A 80 3.31 6.63 -0.91
CA LYS A 80 3.62 6.09 -2.23
C LYS A 80 5.13 6.12 -2.39
N ALA A 81 5.73 4.94 -2.53
CA ALA A 81 7.13 4.78 -2.89
C ALA A 81 7.20 4.34 -4.35
N ALA A 82 7.66 5.22 -5.24
CA ALA A 82 7.69 4.94 -6.67
C ALA A 82 8.82 5.73 -7.35
N THR A 83 8.93 5.59 -8.67
CA THR A 83 9.80 6.47 -9.50
C THR A 83 9.05 7.69 -10.05
N ASP A 84 7.74 7.77 -9.82
CA ASP A 84 6.87 8.82 -10.34
C ASP A 84 6.94 10.12 -9.51
N PRO A 85 6.69 11.30 -10.12
CA PRO A 85 6.79 12.61 -9.44
C PRO A 85 5.77 12.83 -8.32
N ASP A 86 4.65 12.11 -8.32
CA ASP A 86 3.56 12.21 -7.34
C ASP A 86 3.80 11.31 -6.10
N SER A 87 4.93 10.60 -6.05
CA SER A 87 5.33 9.76 -4.92
C SER A 87 5.87 10.58 -3.75
N GLN A 88 5.59 10.16 -2.52
CA GLN A 88 6.17 10.79 -1.32
C GLN A 88 7.61 10.31 -1.08
N ILE A 89 7.95 9.11 -1.55
CA ILE A 89 9.29 8.54 -1.53
C ILE A 89 9.69 8.23 -2.96
N VAL A 90 10.70 8.93 -3.46
CA VAL A 90 11.32 8.64 -4.77
C VAL A 90 12.34 7.54 -4.57
N ILE A 91 12.12 6.39 -5.20
CA ILE A 91 12.97 5.20 -5.06
C ILE A 91 14.25 5.37 -5.88
N GLU A 92 15.41 5.22 -5.24
CA GLU A 92 16.71 5.04 -5.91
C GLU A 92 17.10 3.56 -5.97
N GLN A 93 16.80 2.82 -4.90
CA GLN A 93 17.03 1.38 -4.80
C GLN A 93 15.97 0.75 -3.88
N ILE A 94 15.49 -0.44 -4.23
CA ILE A 94 14.52 -1.17 -3.40
C ILE A 94 14.80 -2.68 -3.43
N THR A 95 14.83 -3.32 -2.28
CA THR A 95 14.83 -4.79 -2.15
C THR A 95 13.66 -5.25 -1.30
N ALA A 96 13.30 -6.52 -1.36
CA ALA A 96 12.22 -7.10 -0.58
C ALA A 96 12.67 -8.33 0.20
N ASP A 97 12.27 -8.38 1.46
CA ASP A 97 12.42 -9.54 2.34
C ASP A 97 11.05 -10.12 2.67
N VAL A 98 10.95 -11.45 2.60
CA VAL A 98 9.81 -12.20 3.11
C VAL A 98 9.98 -12.31 4.62
N SER A 99 9.05 -11.70 5.37
CA SER A 99 9.10 -11.60 6.82
C SER A 99 8.17 -12.63 7.46
N THR A 100 7.49 -12.26 8.56
CA THR A 100 6.60 -13.14 9.33
C THR A 100 5.43 -13.65 8.49
N PRO A 101 4.92 -14.87 8.79
CA PRO A 101 3.68 -15.36 8.19
C PRO A 101 2.54 -14.38 8.42
N ALA A 102 1.78 -14.12 7.36
CA ALA A 102 0.61 -13.25 7.40
C ALA A 102 -0.40 -13.70 6.36
N ILE A 103 -1.68 -13.69 6.70
CA ILE A 103 -2.74 -14.03 5.77
C ILE A 103 -3.32 -12.74 5.20
N THR A 104 -3.21 -12.58 3.89
CA THR A 104 -3.85 -11.47 3.17
C THR A 104 -5.16 -11.95 2.56
N THR A 105 -6.27 -11.35 2.99
CA THR A 105 -7.61 -11.61 2.44
C THR A 105 -8.14 -10.36 1.76
N ILE A 106 -8.82 -10.53 0.64
CA ILE A 106 -9.50 -9.46 -0.09
C ILE A 106 -10.98 -9.80 -0.20
N GLU A 107 -11.83 -8.92 0.33
CA GLU A 107 -13.28 -9.09 0.34
C GLU A 107 -13.95 -7.92 -0.35
N SER A 108 -14.98 -8.18 -1.16
CA SER A 108 -15.76 -7.10 -1.80
C SER A 108 -17.00 -6.80 -0.97
N VAL A 109 -17.28 -5.51 -0.78
CA VAL A 109 -18.42 -5.00 -0.02
C VAL A 109 -19.14 -4.00 -0.91
N PHE A 110 -20.41 -4.29 -1.20
CA PHE A 110 -21.29 -3.31 -1.82
C PHE A 110 -21.98 -2.52 -0.72
N VAL A 111 -21.95 -1.20 -0.82
CA VAL A 111 -22.65 -0.26 0.05
C VAL A 111 -23.83 0.25 -0.76
N GLU A 112 -25.05 0.02 -0.29
CA GLU A 112 -26.28 0.44 -0.98
C GLU A 112 -27.07 1.34 -0.06
N ASP A 113 -26.97 2.66 -0.29
CA ASP A 113 -27.65 3.71 0.47
C ASP A 113 -27.65 3.47 2.00
N GLN A 114 -26.44 3.25 2.54
CA GLN A 114 -26.27 2.95 3.96
C GLN A 114 -25.03 3.62 4.53
N VAL A 115 -24.96 3.65 5.86
CA VAL A 115 -23.83 4.18 6.62
C VAL A 115 -22.58 3.35 6.32
N ILE A 116 -21.51 4.00 5.88
CA ILE A 116 -20.24 3.36 5.51
C ILE A 116 -19.69 2.56 6.70
N GLY A 117 -19.69 3.15 7.89
CA GLY A 117 -19.16 2.54 9.10
C GLY A 117 -19.84 1.21 9.43
N GLU A 118 -21.17 1.14 9.29
CA GLU A 118 -21.92 -0.10 9.51
C GLU A 118 -21.54 -1.19 8.52
N ALA A 119 -21.30 -0.83 7.24
CA ALA A 119 -20.91 -1.79 6.19
C ALA A 119 -19.56 -2.46 6.46
N ILE A 120 -18.61 -1.72 7.06
CA ILE A 120 -17.21 -2.14 7.18
C ILE A 120 -16.75 -2.43 8.62
N ASN A 121 -17.55 -2.14 9.65
CA ASN A 121 -17.15 -2.33 11.05
C ASN A 121 -16.77 -3.80 11.38
N LYS A 122 -17.40 -4.77 10.71
CA LYS A 122 -17.11 -6.22 10.87
C LYS A 122 -15.66 -6.62 10.55
N PHE A 123 -14.91 -5.75 9.86
CA PHE A 123 -13.50 -5.96 9.53
C PHE A 123 -12.55 -5.42 10.60
N ASN A 124 -13.05 -4.66 11.59
CA ASN A 124 -12.23 -4.17 12.69
C ASN A 124 -11.88 -5.30 13.67
N ARG A 125 -10.81 -6.02 13.33
CA ARG A 125 -10.32 -7.20 14.08
C ARG A 125 -8.98 -6.91 14.72
N THR A 126 -8.76 -7.46 15.92
CA THR A 126 -7.46 -7.41 16.59
C THR A 126 -6.37 -8.08 15.73
N ASN A 127 -5.14 -7.58 15.80
CA ASN A 127 -3.98 -8.10 15.04
C ASN A 127 -4.12 -8.10 13.51
N THR A 128 -5.10 -7.36 12.98
CA THR A 128 -5.36 -7.26 11.54
C THR A 128 -5.19 -5.82 11.09
N ASN A 129 -4.29 -5.59 10.13
CA ASN A 129 -4.23 -4.32 9.43
C ASN A 129 -5.22 -4.36 8.27
N VAL A 130 -6.20 -3.45 8.28
CA VAL A 130 -7.26 -3.40 7.27
C VAL A 130 -7.16 -2.12 6.47
N PHE A 131 -7.20 -2.27 5.15
CA PHE A 131 -7.16 -1.19 4.18
C PHE A 131 -8.37 -1.27 3.26
N VAL A 132 -8.97 -0.13 2.97
CA VAL A 132 -10.18 0.02 2.17
C VAL A 132 -9.81 0.73 0.87
N SER A 133 -10.21 0.17 -0.26
CA SER A 133 -10.10 0.82 -1.57
C SER A 133 -11.44 0.76 -2.29
N GLY A 134 -11.74 1.72 -3.15
CA GLY A 134 -12.99 1.72 -3.91
C GLY A 134 -13.54 3.14 -4.12
N ASP A 135 -14.71 3.20 -4.72
CA ASP A 135 -15.38 4.44 -5.08
C ASP A 135 -16.78 4.44 -4.48
N LEU A 136 -17.16 5.58 -3.89
CA LEU A 136 -18.43 5.79 -3.21
C LEU A 136 -19.06 7.09 -3.69
N SER A 137 -20.34 7.03 -4.02
CA SER A 137 -21.19 8.20 -4.25
C SER A 137 -21.86 8.61 -2.94
N VAL A 138 -21.89 9.90 -2.66
CA VAL A 138 -22.48 10.54 -1.48
C VAL A 138 -23.30 11.74 -1.93
N GLU A 139 -24.22 12.21 -1.09
CA GLU A 139 -25.08 13.34 -1.47
C GLU A 139 -24.45 14.71 -1.20
N ASP A 140 -23.90 14.93 0.01
CA ASP A 140 -23.27 16.18 0.40
C ASP A 140 -22.19 15.96 1.49
N PHE A 141 -20.96 15.70 1.05
CA PHE A 141 -19.84 15.45 1.94
C PHE A 141 -18.97 16.69 2.19
N ASP A 142 -18.79 17.06 3.46
CA ASP A 142 -17.89 18.13 3.85
C ASP A 142 -16.41 17.67 3.80
N THR A 143 -15.76 17.94 2.66
CA THR A 143 -14.34 17.63 2.46
C THR A 143 -13.38 18.40 3.39
N SER A 144 -13.84 19.42 4.12
CA SER A 144 -13.00 20.21 5.03
C SER A 144 -12.53 19.41 6.26
N ILE A 145 -13.26 18.35 6.62
CA ILE A 145 -12.94 17.49 7.77
C ILE A 145 -11.75 16.55 7.49
N LEU A 146 -11.38 16.37 6.22
CA LEU A 146 -10.32 15.44 5.83
C LEU A 146 -8.92 16.01 6.13
N PRO A 147 -7.99 15.17 6.65
CA PRO A 147 -6.64 15.60 6.93
C PRO A 147 -5.88 15.89 5.62
N ARG A 148 -5.18 17.03 5.57
CA ARG A 148 -4.32 17.42 4.45
C ARG A 148 -2.87 17.41 4.90
N ASP A 149 -2.15 16.32 4.60
CA ASP A 149 -0.71 16.22 4.82
C ASP A 149 -0.02 15.97 3.46
N PRO A 150 0.68 16.97 2.89
CA PRO A 150 1.35 16.83 1.60
C PRO A 150 2.54 15.85 1.64
N TYR A 151 3.00 15.45 2.83
CA TYR A 151 4.09 14.50 3.01
C TYR A 151 3.61 13.06 3.17
N GLN A 152 2.31 12.81 3.14
CA GLN A 152 1.72 11.48 3.23
C GLN A 152 0.96 11.10 1.96
N PHE A 153 0.79 9.80 1.76
CA PHE A 153 -0.04 9.32 0.68
C PHE A 153 -1.50 9.76 0.87
N LYS A 154 -2.10 10.33 -0.17
CA LYS A 154 -3.50 10.76 -0.18
C LYS A 154 -4.39 9.53 -0.40
N PHE A 155 -4.69 8.81 0.67
CA PHE A 155 -5.52 7.59 0.63
C PHE A 155 -7.04 7.86 0.60
N ILE A 156 -7.48 9.11 0.84
CA ILE A 156 -8.86 9.56 0.61
C ILE A 156 -8.81 10.74 -0.35
N ASP A 157 -9.46 10.58 -1.50
CA ASP A 157 -9.70 11.66 -2.46
C ASP A 157 -11.21 11.89 -2.56
N ALA A 158 -11.68 13.02 -2.05
CA ALA A 158 -13.10 13.30 -1.93
C ALA A 158 -13.47 14.64 -2.56
N SER A 159 -14.67 14.66 -3.12
CA SER A 159 -15.46 15.83 -3.50
C SER A 159 -16.75 15.82 -2.68
N SER A 160 -17.64 16.79 -2.91
CA SER A 160 -18.94 16.83 -2.22
C SER A 160 -19.85 15.65 -2.55
N THR A 161 -19.65 14.97 -3.69
CA THR A 161 -20.56 13.90 -4.16
C THR A 161 -19.88 12.55 -4.43
N ASN A 162 -18.55 12.49 -4.33
CA ASN A 162 -17.79 11.29 -4.63
C ASN A 162 -16.58 11.18 -3.71
N ILE A 163 -16.34 9.98 -3.18
CA ILE A 163 -15.20 9.62 -2.35
C ILE A 163 -14.50 8.42 -3.01
N LYS A 164 -13.23 8.62 -3.35
CA LYS A 164 -12.31 7.58 -3.78
C LYS A 164 -11.36 7.22 -2.64
N LEU A 165 -11.32 5.93 -2.33
CA LEU A 165 -10.43 5.35 -1.33
C LEU A 165 -9.34 4.55 -2.02
N GLU A 166 -8.10 4.73 -1.58
CA GLU A 166 -6.97 3.94 -2.05
C GLU A 166 -6.11 3.51 -0.89
N ALA A 167 -6.17 2.21 -0.55
CA ALA A 167 -5.49 1.65 0.61
C ALA A 167 -5.71 2.47 1.90
N ALA A 168 -6.89 3.05 2.08
CA ALA A 168 -7.23 3.87 3.24
C ALA A 168 -7.28 2.99 4.50
N PRO A 169 -6.53 3.31 5.57
CA PRO A 169 -6.59 2.51 6.79
C PRO A 169 -8.01 2.52 7.37
N LEU A 170 -8.53 1.35 7.77
CA LEU A 170 -9.91 1.22 8.27
C LEU A 170 -10.23 2.22 9.38
N LYS A 171 -9.32 2.40 10.34
CA LYS A 171 -9.50 3.36 11.45
C LYS A 171 -9.69 4.80 10.96
N VAL A 172 -9.06 5.16 9.84
CA VAL A 172 -9.17 6.49 9.25
C VAL A 172 -10.50 6.63 8.51
N VAL A 173 -10.90 5.61 7.75
CA VAL A 173 -12.23 5.56 7.11
C VAL A 173 -13.34 5.66 8.16
N MET A 174 -13.29 4.86 9.22
CA MET A 174 -14.26 4.90 10.32
C MET A 174 -14.31 6.28 11.00
N LYS A 175 -13.16 6.96 11.12
CA LYS A 175 -13.09 8.26 11.80
C LYS A 175 -13.71 9.40 10.98
N PHE A 176 -13.46 9.43 9.67
CA PHE A 176 -13.83 10.58 8.85
C PHE A 176 -15.05 10.35 7.97
N LEU A 177 -15.34 9.09 7.63
CA LEU A 177 -16.43 8.70 6.74
C LEU A 177 -17.42 7.75 7.42
N GLY A 178 -17.19 7.39 8.69
CA GLY A 178 -17.93 6.32 9.35
C GLY A 178 -19.44 6.58 9.42
N ASP A 179 -19.84 7.84 9.58
CA ASP A 179 -21.24 8.25 9.74
C ASP A 179 -21.90 8.67 8.41
N GLU A 180 -21.14 8.67 7.31
CA GLU A 180 -21.63 9.09 6.00
C GLU A 180 -22.48 8.00 5.34
N PHE A 181 -23.59 8.40 4.71
CA PHE A 181 -24.39 7.54 3.85
C PHE A 181 -23.79 7.53 2.44
N ALA A 182 -23.61 6.35 1.88
CA ALA A 182 -23.01 6.21 0.56
C ALA A 182 -23.60 5.05 -0.24
N THR A 183 -23.37 5.10 -1.55
CA THR A 183 -23.58 3.97 -2.46
C THR A 183 -22.31 3.71 -3.27
N GLY A 184 -21.86 2.46 -3.35
CA GLY A 184 -20.68 2.12 -4.14
C GLY A 184 -20.05 0.77 -3.81
N ASN A 185 -18.87 0.55 -4.35
CA ASN A 185 -18.15 -0.71 -4.20
C ASN A 185 -16.85 -0.47 -3.44
N LEU A 186 -16.65 -1.24 -2.37
CA LEU A 186 -15.45 -1.25 -1.58
C LEU A 186 -14.76 -2.61 -1.69
N GLN A 187 -13.44 -2.58 -1.75
CA GLN A 187 -12.55 -3.70 -1.59
C GLN A 187 -11.83 -3.58 -0.25
N ILE A 188 -12.04 -4.58 0.60
CA ILE A 188 -11.46 -4.66 1.93
C ILE A 188 -10.28 -5.60 1.90
N LYS A 189 -9.09 -5.06 2.10
CA LYS A 189 -7.86 -5.84 2.23
C LYS A 189 -7.50 -5.98 3.70
N SER A 190 -7.55 -7.21 4.20
CA SER A 190 -7.16 -7.57 5.56
C SER A 190 -5.82 -8.29 5.55
N ILE A 191 -4.85 -7.79 6.32
CA ILE A 191 -3.54 -8.42 6.52
C ILE A 191 -3.45 -8.84 7.99
N THR A 192 -3.70 -10.13 8.24
CA THR A 192 -3.65 -10.72 9.58
C THR A 192 -2.27 -11.26 9.84
N SER A 193 -1.56 -10.73 10.83
CA SER A 193 -0.25 -11.26 11.20
C SER A 193 -0.44 -12.49 12.10
N SER A 194 0.22 -13.60 11.76
CA SER A 194 0.30 -14.73 12.68
C SER A 194 1.21 -14.34 13.86
N GLN A 195 0.75 -14.58 15.09
CA GLN A 195 1.61 -14.43 16.27
C GLN A 195 2.66 -15.54 16.33
#